data_AF-A0A7C4D7M1-F1
#
_entry.id   AF-A0A7C4D7M1-F1
#
_cell.length_a   1.000
_cell.length_b   1.000
_cell.length_c   1.000
_cell.angle_alpha   90.00
_cell.angle_beta   90.00
_cell.angle_gamma   90.00
#
_symmetry.space_group_name_H-M   'P 1'
#
loop_
_entity.id
_entity.type
_entity.pdbx_description
1 polymer ?
#
loop_
_entity_poly.entity_id
_entity_poly.type
_entity_poly.pdbx_seq_one_letter_code
_entity_poly.pdbx_strand_id
1 'polypeptide(L)'
;MVNALSLTVRILIFASAFSTIAISVMLITWPCGLEYYRRPFGPAPFGLDPGDFYSADCREVSLDELVKVVSEAGRTIYLPSKLPRGLKLTAIYLKDGPFIAIFVYSSEDNKDYRTAELCIEISPS
;
A
#
# COMPACT_ATOMS: atom_id res chain seq x y z
N MET A 1 38.84 -9.72 46.30
CA MET A 1 38.93 -10.75 45.24
C MET A 1 37.55 -11.32 45.02
N VAL A 2 36.84 -10.89 43.97
CA VAL A 2 35.52 -11.45 43.63
C VAL A 2 35.79 -12.77 42.92
N ASN A 3 35.35 -13.88 43.53
CA ASN A 3 35.62 -15.23 43.05
C ASN A 3 35.13 -15.38 41.60
N ALA A 4 36.04 -15.76 40.70
CA ALA A 4 35.76 -15.99 39.28
C ALA A 4 34.56 -16.95 39.06
N LEU A 5 34.35 -17.87 39.99
CA LEU A 5 33.20 -18.78 40.03
C LEU A 5 31.84 -18.05 40.06
N SER A 6 31.75 -16.89 40.72
CA SER A 6 30.51 -16.11 40.84
C SER A 6 30.17 -15.36 39.54
N LEU A 7 31.19 -14.92 38.80
CA LEU A 7 31.02 -14.22 37.53
C LEU A 7 30.54 -15.17 36.43
N THR A 8 31.15 -16.36 36.34
CA THR A 8 30.79 -17.39 35.35
C THR A 8 29.35 -17.87 35.49
N VAL A 9 28.87 -18.05 36.73
CA VAL A 9 27.46 -18.44 37.00
C VAL A 9 26.49 -17.36 36.55
N ARG A 10 26.81 -16.07 36.78
CA ARG A 10 25.96 -14.96 36.35
C ARG A 10 25.88 -14.87 34.82
N ILE A 11 27.01 -15.01 34.12
CA ILE A 11 27.04 -14.99 32.65
C ILE A 11 26.22 -16.15 32.06
N LEU A 12 26.31 -17.35 32.65
CA LEU A 12 25.50 -18.51 32.24
C LEU A 12 24.00 -18.29 32.43
N ILE A 13 23.58 -17.64 33.53
CA ILE A 13 22.17 -17.30 33.78
C ILE A 13 21.67 -16.25 32.77
N PHE A 14 22.49 -15.26 32.43
CA PHE A 14 22.11 -14.27 31.43
C PHE A 14 22.03 -14.89 30.02
N ALA A 15 22.99 -15.74 29.64
CA ALA A 15 22.97 -16.41 28.34
C ALA A 15 21.76 -17.34 28.16
N SER A 16 21.35 -18.06 29.22
CA SER A 16 20.17 -18.92 29.16
C SER A 16 18.86 -18.12 29.04
N ALA A 17 18.77 -16.96 29.69
CA ALA A 17 17.60 -16.09 29.62
C ALA A 17 17.41 -15.44 28.24
N PHE A 18 18.49 -15.06 27.54
CA PHE A 18 18.39 -14.54 26.17
C PHE A 18 17.98 -15.62 25.17
N SER A 19 18.46 -16.84 25.35
CA SER A 19 18.10 -17.98 24.50
C SER A 19 16.62 -18.34 24.63
N THR A 20 16.06 -18.37 25.84
CA THR A 20 14.64 -18.67 26.04
C THR A 20 13.73 -17.59 25.44
N ILE A 21 14.08 -16.30 25.58
CA ILE A 21 13.31 -15.21 24.97
C ILE A 21 13.32 -15.31 23.45
N ALA A 22 14.49 -15.59 22.83
CA ALA A 22 14.59 -15.73 21.38
C ALA A 22 13.73 -16.89 20.85
N ILE A 23 13.75 -18.03 21.55
CA ILE A 23 12.93 -19.21 21.21
C ILE A 23 11.44 -18.91 21.41
N SER A 24 11.05 -18.19 22.47
CA SER A 24 9.66 -17.79 22.69
C SER A 24 9.14 -16.80 21.64
N VAL A 25 9.93 -15.80 21.24
CA VAL A 25 9.55 -14.87 20.16
C VAL A 25 9.42 -15.61 18.84
N MET A 26 10.32 -16.55 18.55
CA MET A 26 10.27 -17.37 17.34
C MET A 26 9.04 -18.29 17.35
N LEU A 27 8.71 -18.94 18.47
CA LEU A 27 7.53 -19.81 18.59
C LEU A 27 6.19 -19.07 18.61
N ILE A 28 6.16 -17.78 18.97
CA ILE A 28 4.93 -16.97 18.94
C ILE A 28 4.73 -16.35 17.54
N THR A 29 5.80 -15.90 16.90
CA THR A 29 5.72 -15.27 15.56
C THR A 29 5.60 -16.28 14.42
N TRP A 30 6.15 -17.49 14.55
CA TRP A 30 6.14 -18.51 13.50
C TRP A 30 4.74 -19.08 13.18
N PRO A 31 3.87 -19.43 14.14
CA PRO A 31 2.51 -19.85 13.81
C PRO A 31 1.65 -18.69 13.31
N CYS A 32 1.80 -17.47 13.85
CA CYS A 32 1.03 -16.31 13.37
C CYS A 32 1.45 -15.86 11.96
N GLY A 33 2.74 -15.95 11.60
CA GLY A 33 3.24 -15.57 10.28
C GLY A 33 2.92 -16.59 9.18
N LEU A 34 2.90 -17.89 9.51
CA LEU A 34 2.56 -18.93 8.53
C LEU A 34 1.05 -19.07 8.30
N GLU A 35 0.21 -18.76 9.28
CA GLU A 35 -1.24 -18.81 9.10
C GLU A 35 -1.75 -17.67 8.21
N TYR A 36 -1.01 -16.57 8.11
CA TYR A 36 -1.21 -15.54 7.09
C TYR A 36 -0.93 -16.05 5.67
N TYR A 37 0.04 -16.97 5.50
CA TYR A 37 0.42 -17.54 4.21
C TYR A 37 -0.33 -18.85 3.85
N ARG A 38 -1.05 -19.46 4.80
CA ARG A 38 -1.67 -20.79 4.63
C ARG A 38 -3.19 -20.76 4.51
N ARG A 39 -3.81 -19.60 4.31
CA ARG A 39 -5.17 -19.62 3.76
C ARG A 39 -5.09 -20.07 2.31
N PRO A 40 -5.76 -21.15 1.90
CA PRO A 40 -6.00 -21.35 0.48
C PRO A 40 -6.85 -20.15 0.06
N PHE A 41 -6.29 -19.27 -0.76
CA PHE A 41 -7.05 -18.32 -1.56
C PHE A 41 -7.95 -19.16 -2.47
N GLY A 42 -9.06 -19.67 -1.93
CA GLY A 42 -10.21 -20.00 -2.74
C GLY A 42 -10.66 -18.69 -3.38
N PRO A 43 -10.96 -18.66 -4.69
CA PRO A 43 -11.44 -17.45 -5.32
C PRO A 43 -12.66 -16.96 -4.54
N ALA A 44 -12.59 -15.73 -4.03
CA ALA A 44 -13.78 -15.07 -3.53
C ALA A 44 -14.84 -15.14 -4.65
N PRO A 45 -16.12 -15.42 -4.33
CA PRO A 45 -17.17 -15.50 -5.34
C PRO A 45 -17.38 -14.19 -6.12
N PHE A 46 -16.70 -13.11 -5.71
CA PHE A 46 -16.50 -11.89 -6.46
C PHE A 46 -15.03 -11.46 -6.29
N GLY A 47 -14.19 -11.84 -7.24
CA GLY A 47 -12.76 -11.55 -7.24
C GLY A 47 -12.47 -10.08 -7.52
N LEU A 48 -12.29 -9.32 -6.46
CA LEU A 48 -11.59 -8.03 -6.51
C LEU A 48 -10.68 -7.97 -5.29
N ASP A 49 -9.42 -8.39 -5.46
CA ASP A 49 -8.35 -7.96 -4.55
C ASP A 49 -8.28 -6.43 -4.62
N PRO A 50 -8.19 -5.70 -3.49
CA PRO A 50 -8.03 -4.24 -3.51
C PRO A 50 -6.72 -3.77 -4.20
N GLY A 51 -5.86 -4.70 -4.64
CA GLY A 51 -4.67 -4.45 -5.44
C GLY A 51 -4.88 -4.41 -6.96
N ASP A 52 -6.05 -4.83 -7.48
CA ASP A 52 -6.22 -5.14 -8.92
C ASP A 52 -6.39 -3.93 -9.85
N PHE A 53 -6.38 -2.73 -9.29
CA PHE A 53 -6.22 -1.53 -10.10
C PHE A 53 -4.81 -1.44 -10.72
N TYR A 54 -3.80 -1.98 -10.05
CA TYR A 54 -2.37 -1.75 -10.35
C TYR A 54 -1.66 -2.93 -11.00
N SER A 55 -2.37 -4.02 -11.26
CA SER A 55 -1.77 -5.27 -11.74
C SER A 55 -1.52 -5.29 -13.25
N ALA A 56 -2.35 -4.60 -14.05
CA ALA A 56 -2.15 -4.45 -15.49
C ALA A 56 -3.04 -3.30 -16.02
N ASP A 57 -2.51 -2.52 -16.96
CA ASP A 57 -3.25 -1.58 -17.84
C ASP A 57 -3.63 -0.20 -17.28
N CYS A 58 -3.01 0.23 -16.18
CA CYS A 58 -3.10 1.63 -15.74
C CYS A 58 -1.91 2.44 -16.29
N ARG A 59 -2.18 3.59 -16.91
CA ARG A 59 -1.15 4.46 -17.53
C ARG A 59 -1.32 5.91 -17.10
N GLU A 60 -0.20 6.60 -16.92
CA GLU A 60 -0.21 8.06 -16.73
C GLU A 60 -0.62 8.73 -18.05
N VAL A 61 -1.57 9.67 -17.98
CA VAL A 61 -2.09 10.40 -19.13
C VAL A 61 -2.08 11.91 -18.88
N SER A 62 -2.10 12.67 -19.97
CA SER A 62 -2.31 14.12 -19.87
C SER A 62 -3.79 14.46 -19.65
N LEU A 63 -4.07 15.70 -19.22
CA LEU A 63 -5.44 16.19 -19.10
C LEU A 63 -6.16 16.20 -20.46
N ASP A 64 -5.48 16.61 -21.53
CA ASP A 64 -6.03 16.60 -22.90
C ASP A 64 -6.40 15.19 -23.35
N GLU A 65 -5.54 14.21 -23.04
CA GLU A 65 -5.80 12.81 -23.37
C GLU A 65 -7.01 12.26 -22.59
N LEU A 66 -7.10 12.57 -21.29
CA LEU A 66 -8.27 12.20 -20.51
C LEU A 66 -9.55 12.81 -21.08
N VAL A 67 -9.52 14.11 -21.43
CA VAL A 67 -10.66 14.81 -22.02
C VAL A 67 -11.10 14.13 -23.32
N LYS A 68 -10.14 13.73 -24.16
CA LYS A 68 -10.43 12.99 -25.39
C LYS A 68 -11.14 11.67 -25.11
N VAL A 69 -10.60 10.84 -24.21
CA VAL A 69 -11.19 9.53 -23.86
C VAL A 69 -12.60 9.69 -23.28
N VAL A 70 -12.78 10.64 -22.37
CA VAL A 70 -14.06 10.92 -21.71
C VAL A 70 -15.10 11.43 -22.71
N SER A 71 -14.68 12.28 -23.65
CA SER A 71 -15.55 12.80 -24.71
C SER A 71 -15.94 11.71 -25.70
N GLU A 72 -15.01 10.84 -26.11
CA GLU A 72 -15.29 9.69 -26.99
C GLU A 72 -16.26 8.70 -26.34
N ALA A 73 -16.21 8.57 -25.01
CA ALA A 73 -17.15 7.77 -24.23
C ALA A 73 -18.51 8.47 -23.96
N GLY A 74 -18.71 9.71 -24.42
CA GLY A 74 -19.95 10.47 -24.18
C GLY A 74 -20.17 10.84 -22.72
N ARG A 75 -19.08 11.00 -21.95
CA ARG A 75 -19.11 11.31 -20.51
C ARG A 75 -18.64 12.74 -20.25
N THR A 76 -18.86 13.23 -19.04
CA THR A 76 -18.35 14.52 -18.58
C THR A 76 -17.82 14.35 -17.17
N ILE A 77 -16.59 14.82 -16.94
CA ILE A 77 -15.96 14.82 -15.62
C ILE A 77 -15.95 16.25 -15.08
N TYR A 78 -16.38 16.41 -13.84
CA TYR A 78 -16.32 17.68 -13.12
C TYR A 78 -15.14 17.65 -12.14
N LEU A 79 -14.23 18.59 -12.29
CA LEU A 79 -13.09 18.74 -11.40
C LEU A 79 -13.30 19.89 -10.43
N PRO A 80 -12.76 19.80 -9.20
CA PRO A 80 -12.82 20.90 -8.25
C PRO A 80 -12.09 22.13 -8.82
N SER A 81 -12.76 23.28 -8.80
CA SER A 81 -12.16 24.56 -9.21
C SER A 81 -11.22 25.16 -8.17
N LYS A 82 -11.25 24.63 -6.94
CA LYS A 82 -10.41 25.05 -5.83
C LYS A 82 -9.90 23.82 -5.09
N LEU A 83 -8.60 23.81 -4.82
CA LEU A 83 -7.93 22.81 -4.01
C LEU A 83 -7.49 23.41 -2.67
N PRO A 84 -7.30 22.57 -1.63
CA PRO A 84 -6.60 22.98 -0.41
C PRO A 84 -5.24 23.62 -0.72
N ARG A 85 -4.80 24.53 0.15
CA ARG A 85 -3.60 25.36 -0.10
C ARG A 85 -2.37 24.49 -0.37
N GLY A 86 -1.67 24.81 -1.45
CA GLY A 86 -0.41 24.17 -1.84
C GLY A 86 -0.59 22.99 -2.81
N LEU A 87 -1.76 22.35 -2.84
CA LEU A 87 -2.01 21.21 -3.70
C LEU A 87 -2.19 21.61 -5.16
N LYS A 88 -1.55 20.83 -6.05
CA LYS A 88 -1.67 20.94 -7.50
C LYS A 88 -1.86 19.56 -8.09
N LEU A 89 -2.48 19.48 -9.27
CA LEU A 89 -2.61 18.22 -10.00
C LEU A 89 -1.23 17.80 -10.51
N THR A 90 -0.71 16.67 -10.04
CA THR A 90 0.65 16.18 -10.35
C THR A 90 0.65 15.01 -11.32
N ALA A 91 -0.38 14.16 -11.27
CA ALA A 91 -0.55 13.04 -12.19
C ALA A 91 -2.03 12.71 -12.41
N ILE A 92 -2.31 12.15 -13.57
CA ILE A 92 -3.60 11.53 -13.89
C ILE A 92 -3.29 10.11 -14.35
N TYR A 93 -3.89 9.13 -13.70
CA TYR A 93 -3.80 7.74 -14.10
C TYR A 93 -5.12 7.30 -14.70
N LEU A 94 -5.07 6.71 -15.88
CA LEU A 94 -6.23 6.19 -16.57
C LEU A 94 -6.10 4.68 -16.73
N LYS A 95 -7.18 3.97 -16.45
CA LYS A 95 -7.40 2.59 -16.86
C LYS A 95 -8.52 2.60 -17.88
N ASP A 96 -8.23 2.19 -19.11
CA ASP A 96 -9.18 2.24 -20.23
C ASP A 96 -10.29 1.16 -20.09
N GLY A 97 -10.08 0.11 -19.28
CA GLY A 97 -11.09 -0.91 -19.03
C GLY A 97 -10.92 -1.63 -17.68
N PRO A 98 -11.96 -1.68 -16.81
CA PRO A 98 -13.08 -0.73 -16.70
C PRO A 98 -12.59 0.73 -16.62
N PHE A 99 -13.41 1.70 -17.06
CA PHE A 99 -13.01 3.12 -17.02
C PHE A 99 -12.80 3.54 -15.57
N ILE A 100 -11.58 3.84 -15.19
CA ILE A 100 -11.33 4.55 -13.95
C ILE A 100 -10.22 5.58 -14.19
N ALA A 101 -10.45 6.78 -13.68
CA ALA A 101 -9.47 7.86 -13.66
C ALA A 101 -9.09 8.18 -12.21
N ILE A 102 -7.79 8.23 -11.91
CA ILE A 102 -7.25 8.66 -10.62
C ILE A 102 -6.51 9.98 -10.82
N PHE A 103 -6.97 11.02 -10.14
CA PHE A 103 -6.32 12.33 -10.10
C PHE A 103 -5.49 12.43 -8.84
N VAL A 104 -4.20 12.67 -9.01
CA VAL A 104 -3.24 12.79 -7.93
C VAL A 104 -2.93 14.25 -7.70
N TYR A 105 -3.16 14.73 -6.48
CA TYR A 105 -2.86 16.09 -6.08
C TYR A 105 -1.79 16.08 -4.98
N SER A 106 -0.72 16.85 -5.20
CA SER A 106 0.35 17.01 -4.22
C SER A 106 0.94 18.42 -4.27
N SER A 107 1.46 18.86 -3.14
CA SER A 107 2.22 20.09 -2.96
C SER A 107 3.72 19.92 -3.20
N GLU A 108 4.21 18.67 -3.19
CA GLU A 108 5.62 18.28 -3.34
C GLU A 108 5.90 17.53 -4.65
N ASP A 109 5.04 17.72 -5.67
CA ASP A 109 5.13 17.04 -6.97
C ASP A 109 5.12 15.49 -6.89
N ASN A 110 4.57 14.93 -5.79
CA ASN A 110 4.39 13.48 -5.67
C ASN A 110 3.34 12.99 -6.66
N LYS A 111 3.74 12.04 -7.51
CA LYS A 111 2.88 11.39 -8.51
C LYS A 111 2.31 10.06 -8.04
N ASP A 112 2.85 9.46 -6.99
CA ASP A 112 2.39 8.18 -6.51
C ASP A 112 1.03 8.33 -5.82
N TYR A 113 -0.02 7.82 -6.46
CA TYR A 113 -1.38 7.86 -5.96
C TYR A 113 -1.56 7.12 -4.60
N ARG A 114 -0.61 6.28 -4.17
CA ARG A 114 -0.65 5.59 -2.86
C ARG A 114 -0.20 6.47 -1.72
N THR A 115 0.65 7.45 -2.02
CA THR A 115 1.38 8.24 -1.02
C THR A 115 1.14 9.74 -1.15
N ALA A 116 0.45 10.18 -2.21
CA ALA A 116 0.07 11.56 -2.39
C ALA A 116 -0.93 12.04 -1.32
N GLU A 117 -0.94 13.35 -1.11
CA GLU A 117 -1.74 14.00 -0.06
C GLU A 117 -3.25 13.91 -0.34
N LEU A 118 -3.64 13.95 -1.62
CA LEU A 118 -5.02 13.86 -2.03
C LEU A 118 -5.14 13.13 -3.37
N CYS A 119 -5.95 12.08 -3.39
CA CYS A 119 -6.30 11.35 -4.59
C CYS A 119 -7.82 11.37 -4.77
N ILE A 120 -8.28 11.62 -6.00
CA ILE A 120 -9.68 11.50 -6.38
C ILE A 120 -9.79 10.38 -7.41
N GLU A 121 -10.50 9.33 -7.07
CA GLU A 121 -10.86 8.25 -8.00
C GLU A 121 -12.23 8.52 -8.60
N ILE A 122 -12.35 8.36 -9.92
CA ILE A 122 -13.60 8.41 -10.66
C ILE A 122 -13.79 7.09 -11.38
N SER A 123 -14.75 6.29 -10.90
CA SER A 123 -15.20 5.05 -11.51
C SER A 123 -16.72 5.13 -11.72
N PRO A 124 -17.24 4.81 -12.93
CA PRO A 124 -18.66 4.70 -13.14
C PRO A 124 -19.15 3.40 -12.51
N SER A 125 -20.13 3.52 -11.64
CA SER A 125 -20.87 2.39 -11.04
C SER A 125 -21.54 1.51 -12.08
#